data_AF-A0A5N8ZB60-F1
#
_entry.id   AF-A0A5N8ZB60-F1
#
_cell.length_a   1.000
_cell.length_b   1.000
_cell.length_c   1.000
_cell.angle_alpha   90.00
_cell.angle_beta   90.00
_cell.angle_gamma   90.00
#
_symmetry.space_group_name_H-M   'P 1'
#
loop_
_entity.id
_entity.type
_entity.pdbx_description
1 polymer ?
#
loop_
_entity_poly.entity_id
_entity_poly.type
_entity_poly.pdbx_seq_one_letter_code
_entity_poly.pdbx_strand_id
1 'polypeptide(L)' 'DILGKIEAIQPGGTGKLVIDDLPAGTYAFICNTPGHYDQGMVYKFIAR' A
#
# COMPACT_ATOMS: atom_id res chain seq x y z
N ASP A 1 4.14 -8.95 7.23
CA ASP A 1 5.33 -8.11 6.97
C ASP A 1 5.03 -6.96 6.05
N ILE A 2 5.87 -5.92 6.07
CA ILE A 2 5.84 -4.83 5.08
C ILE A 2 6.69 -5.28 3.91
N LEU A 3 6.07 -5.54 2.75
CA LEU A 3 6.76 -6.01 1.55
C LEU A 3 7.37 -4.87 0.73
N GLY A 4 6.89 -3.64 0.91
CA GLY A 4 7.40 -2.46 0.25
C GLY A 4 6.75 -1.19 0.78
N LYS A 5 7.38 -0.05 0.51
CA LYS A 5 6.87 1.27 0.85
C LYS A 5 7.25 2.27 -0.24
N ILE A 6 6.45 3.32 -0.35
CA ILE A 6 6.81 4.54 -1.07
C ILE A 6 6.81 5.69 -0.07
N GLU A 7 7.55 6.74 -0.39
CA GLU A 7 7.55 7.97 0.40
C GLU A 7 6.20 8.69 0.30
N ALA A 8 5.95 9.61 1.22
CA ALA A 8 4.71 10.39 1.27
C ALA A 8 4.46 11.14 -0.05
N ILE A 9 3.30 10.92 -0.65
CA ILE A 9 2.90 11.60 -1.89
C ILE A 9 2.15 12.89 -1.53
N GLN A 10 2.64 14.01 -2.06
CA GLN A 10 1.96 15.32 -1.93
C GLN A 10 0.69 15.38 -2.80
N PRO A 11 -0.29 16.23 -2.48
CA PRO A 11 -1.46 16.43 -3.33
C PRO A 11 -1.09 16.69 -4.79
N GLY A 12 -1.71 15.95 -5.72
CA GLY A 12 -1.41 16.01 -7.15
C GLY A 12 -0.16 15.23 -7.59
N GLY A 13 0.58 14.63 -6.67
CA GLY A 13 1.71 13.76 -6.97
C GLY A 13 1.30 12.33 -7.32
N THR A 14 2.24 11.58 -7.90
CA THR A 14 2.10 10.15 -8.24
C THR A 14 3.33 9.40 -7.73
N GLY A 15 3.11 8.21 -7.15
CA GLY A 15 4.17 7.28 -6.75
C GLY A 15 3.97 5.91 -7.41
N LYS A 16 5.04 5.12 -7.48
CA LYS A 16 5.03 3.75 -8.03
C LYS A 16 5.78 2.82 -7.09
N LEU A 17 5.15 1.69 -6.75
CA LEU A 17 5.76 0.56 -6.07
C LEU A 17 5.68 -0.66 -6.99
N VAL A 18 6.79 -1.38 -7.12
CA VAL A 18 6.86 -2.65 -7.87
C VAL A 18 7.34 -3.73 -6.92
N ILE A 19 6.65 -4.87 -6.93
CA ILE A 19 7.04 -6.09 -6.21
C ILE A 19 7.05 -7.20 -7.26
N ASP A 20 8.24 -7.67 -7.64
CA ASP A 20 8.40 -8.57 -8.79
C ASP A 20 7.91 -10.00 -8.52
N ASP A 21 8.10 -10.50 -7.29
CA ASP A 21 7.77 -11.88 -6.90
C ASP A 21 6.77 -11.93 -5.74
N LEU A 22 5.61 -11.26 -5.89
CA LEU A 22 4.58 -11.25 -4.86
C LEU A 22 3.94 -12.66 -4.72
N PRO A 23 4.11 -13.37 -3.59
CA PRO A 23 3.54 -14.71 -3.43
C PRO A 23 2.01 -14.69 -3.44
N ALA A 24 1.37 -15.81 -3.77
CA ALA A 24 -0.08 -15.93 -3.61
C ALA A 24 -0.49 -15.69 -2.14
N GLY A 25 -1.54 -14.88 -1.93
CA GLY A 25 -1.92 -14.47 -0.58
C GLY A 25 -2.90 -13.30 -0.53
N THR A 26 -3.28 -12.92 0.68
CA THR A 26 -4.12 -11.74 0.95
C THR A 26 -3.25 -10.58 1.41
N TYR A 27 -3.39 -9.44 0.76
CA TYR A 27 -2.58 -8.25 0.99
C TYR A 27 -3.43 -7.02 1.25
N ALA A 28 -2.80 -6.02 1.87
CA ALA A 28 -3.35 -4.69 2.04
C ALA A 28 -2.32 -3.66 1.57
N PHE A 29 -2.76 -2.75 0.70
CA PHE A 29 -2.08 -1.49 0.43
C PHE A 29 -2.69 -0.42 1.32
N ILE A 30 -1.88 0.17 2.20
CA ILE A 30 -2.35 1.14 3.21
C ILE A 30 -1.61 2.46 3.08
N CYS A 31 -2.25 3.54 3.52
CA CYS A 31 -1.53 4.74 3.92
C CYS A 31 -1.21 4.65 5.41
N ASN A 32 0.08 4.74 5.75
CA ASN A 32 0.55 4.68 7.14
C ASN A 32 0.71 6.07 7.79
N THR A 33 0.29 7.14 7.13
CA THR A 33 0.15 8.46 7.78
C THR A 33 -0.79 8.32 8.98
N PRO A 34 -0.43 8.86 10.16
CA PRO A 34 -1.26 8.73 11.35
C PRO A 34 -2.73 9.07 11.10
N GLY A 35 -3.63 8.16 11.51
CA GLY A 35 -5.08 8.28 11.35
C GLY A 35 -5.64 7.89 9.97
N HIS A 36 -4.84 7.86 8.90
CA HIS A 36 -5.37 7.61 7.54
C HIS A 36 -5.89 6.18 7.38
N TYR A 37 -5.19 5.19 7.94
CA TYR A 37 -5.65 3.81 7.92
C TYR A 37 -6.98 3.64 8.67
N ASP A 38 -7.10 4.25 9.85
CA ASP A 38 -8.31 4.20 10.69
C ASP A 38 -9.51 4.88 10.01
N GLN A 39 -9.24 5.88 9.17
CA GLN A 39 -10.22 6.55 8.31
C GLN A 39 -10.55 5.78 7.03
N GLY A 40 -10.00 4.57 6.85
CA GLY A 40 -10.34 3.68 5.75
C GLY A 40 -9.44 3.79 4.53
N MET A 41 -8.27 4.45 4.62
CA MET A 41 -7.29 4.51 3.53
C MET A 41 -6.51 3.18 3.40
N VAL A 42 -7.25 2.13 3.05
CA VAL A 42 -6.77 0.77 2.85
C VAL A 42 -7.45 0.16 1.62
N TYR A 43 -6.64 -0.47 0.78
CA TYR A 43 -7.10 -1.31 -0.32
C TYR A 43 -6.64 -2.76 -0.09
N LYS A 44 -7.59 -3.69 0.01
CA LYS A 44 -7.32 -5.12 0.21
C LYS A 44 -7.46 -5.86 -1.11
N PHE A 45 -6.54 -6.77 -1.39
CA PHE A 45 -6.56 -7.58 -2.61
C PHE A 45 -5.97 -8.97 -2.39
N ILE A 46 -6.27 -9.88 -3.30
CA ILE A 46 -5.76 -11.25 -3.30
C ILE A 46 -4.82 -11.38 -4.51
N ALA A 47 -3.56 -11.73 -4.27
CA ALA A 47 -2.67 -12.20 -5.33
C ALA A 47 -2.86 -13.71 -5.48
N ARG A 48 -2.98 -14.18 -6.72
CA ARG A 48 -3.21 -15.58 -7.08
C ARG A 48 -2.15 -16.04 -8.05
#